data_AF-A0A1D6I1S1-F1
#
_entry.id   AF-A0A1D6I1S1-F1
#
_cell.length_a   1.000
_cell.length_b   1.000
_cell.length_c   1.000
_cell.angle_alpha   90.00
_cell.angle_beta   90.00
_cell.angle_gamma   90.00
#
_symmetry.space_group_name_H-M   'P 1'
#
loop_
_entity.id
_entity.type
_entity.pdbx_description
1 polymer ?
#
loop_
_entity_poly.entity_id
_entity_poly.type
_entity_poly.pdbx_seq_one_letter_code
_entity_poly.pdbx_strand_id
1 'polypeptide(L)'
;MAATVTLLHLPLARLSYHLRSIEEESAAEAEAPRSFVLPRLSQPKLSVKEDVPIKWPKSRDVVWKANIPHTHLAKEKSDQNWMVEAGEKIKFPGGGTHFHHGADKYISNIANILNFKDNNINNEGMLRIVLDVGCGVASFGGYLLSSNVIAMSLAPNDVHQNQI
;
A
#
# COMPACT_ATOMS: atom_id res chain seq x y z
N MET A 1 2.79 41.35 -30.82
CA MET A 1 1.87 40.21 -30.97
C MET A 1 1.27 39.93 -29.61
N ALA A 2 -0.01 40.28 -29.41
CA ALA A 2 -0.74 40.07 -28.15
C ALA A 2 -1.92 39.15 -28.44
N ALA A 3 -2.09 38.10 -27.64
CA ALA A 3 -3.21 37.16 -27.75
C ALA A 3 -4.29 37.56 -26.75
N THR A 4 -5.50 37.78 -27.27
CA THR A 4 -6.72 38.16 -26.55
C THR A 4 -7.37 36.91 -25.94
N VAL A 5 -7.71 36.95 -24.65
CA VAL A 5 -8.51 35.91 -23.98
C VAL A 5 -9.98 36.36 -23.97
N THR A 6 -10.83 35.60 -24.64
CA THR A 6 -12.29 35.84 -24.68
C THR A 6 -12.97 35.06 -23.55
N LEU A 7 -13.57 35.77 -22.58
CA LEU A 7 -14.42 35.21 -21.52
C LEU A 7 -15.86 35.15 -22.01
N LEU A 8 -16.40 33.95 -22.21
CA LEU A 8 -17.82 33.73 -22.51
C LEU A 8 -18.64 33.82 -21.21
N HIS A 9 -19.43 34.88 -21.07
CA HIS A 9 -20.50 34.99 -20.07
C HIS A 9 -21.72 34.19 -20.53
N LEU A 10 -22.11 33.15 -19.78
CA LEU A 10 -23.39 32.46 -19.95
C LEU A 10 -24.43 33.02 -18.96
N PRO A 11 -25.69 33.25 -19.39
CA PRO A 11 -26.74 33.78 -18.54
C PRO A 11 -27.22 32.73 -17.51
N LEU A 12 -27.26 33.13 -16.24
CA LEU A 12 -27.60 32.35 -15.04
C LEU A 12 -29.03 31.76 -14.98
N ALA A 13 -29.85 31.92 -16.02
CA ALA A 13 -31.26 31.50 -15.99
C ALA A 13 -31.48 30.00 -16.30
N ARG A 14 -30.48 29.27 -16.83
CA ARG A 14 -30.66 27.88 -17.29
C ARG A 14 -30.27 26.79 -16.27
N LEU A 15 -29.67 27.16 -15.13
CA LEU A 15 -29.32 26.20 -14.08
C LEU A 15 -30.48 25.85 -13.13
N SER A 16 -31.55 26.65 -13.09
CA SER A 16 -32.62 26.46 -12.09
C SER A 16 -33.57 25.28 -12.39
N TYR A 17 -33.66 24.85 -13.65
CA TYR A 17 -34.48 23.68 -14.02
C TYR A 17 -33.80 22.36 -13.74
N HIS A 18 -32.47 22.31 -13.82
CA HIS A 18 -31.72 21.06 -13.60
C HIS A 18 -31.47 20.77 -12.12
N LEU A 19 -31.40 21.81 -11.27
CA LEU A 19 -31.26 21.64 -9.82
C LEU A 19 -32.56 21.15 -9.17
N ARG A 20 -33.73 21.55 -9.68
CA ARG A 20 -35.04 21.09 -9.18
C ARG A 20 -35.32 19.61 -9.45
N SER A 21 -34.86 19.08 -10.59
CA SER A 21 -34.97 17.65 -10.89
C SER A 21 -34.05 16.78 -10.04
N ILE A 22 -32.93 17.33 -9.54
CA ILE A 22 -31.98 16.59 -8.69
C ILE A 22 -32.49 16.53 -7.24
N GLU A 23 -33.17 17.56 -6.75
CA GLU A 23 -33.74 17.55 -5.40
C GLU A 23 -34.90 16.55 -5.26
N GLU A 24 -35.75 16.40 -6.29
CA GLU A 24 -36.90 15.47 -6.25
C GLU A 24 -36.47 13.99 -6.29
N GLU A 25 -35.35 13.66 -6.92
CA GLU A 25 -34.77 12.30 -6.91
C GLU A 25 -34.02 11.98 -5.60
N SER A 26 -33.64 13.01 -4.83
CA SER A 26 -32.93 12.85 -3.54
C SER A 26 -33.84 12.63 -2.32
N ALA A 27 -35.16 12.76 -2.50
CA ALA A 27 -36.14 12.52 -1.44
C ALA A 27 -36.54 11.04 -1.27
N ALA A 28 -35.78 10.11 -1.86
CA ALA A 28 -35.85 8.70 -1.55
C ALA A 28 -35.16 8.43 -0.20
N GLU A 29 -35.97 8.42 0.86
CA GLU A 29 -35.78 7.78 2.18
C GLU A 29 -34.32 7.39 2.52
N ALA A 30 -33.60 8.31 3.16
CA ALA A 30 -32.28 8.04 3.74
C ALA A 30 -32.41 7.09 4.94
N GLU A 31 -32.46 5.79 4.67
CA GLU A 31 -32.27 4.75 5.69
C GLU A 31 -30.82 4.86 6.21
N ALA A 32 -30.66 5.02 7.53
CA ALA A 32 -29.34 5.08 8.16
C ALA A 32 -28.46 3.89 7.70
N PRO A 33 -27.17 4.09 7.38
CA PRO A 33 -26.35 3.01 6.86
C PRO A 33 -26.31 1.89 7.89
N ARG A 34 -26.99 0.78 7.59
CA ARG A 34 -26.91 -0.43 8.39
C ARG A 34 -25.45 -0.77 8.51
N SER A 35 -24.96 -0.96 9.73
CA SER A 35 -23.59 -1.38 9.97
C SER A 35 -23.32 -2.64 9.15
N PHE A 36 -22.61 -2.50 8.03
CA PHE A 36 -22.19 -3.63 7.23
C PHE A 36 -21.02 -4.27 7.96
N VAL A 37 -21.36 -5.09 8.95
CA VAL A 37 -20.42 -6.00 9.56
C VAL A 37 -20.13 -7.04 8.50
N LEU A 38 -18.97 -6.94 7.84
CA LEU A 38 -18.47 -8.03 7.00
C LEU A 38 -18.62 -9.33 7.81
N PRO A 39 -19.36 -10.34 7.32
CA PRO A 39 -19.41 -11.60 8.02
C PRO A 39 -17.96 -12.05 8.16
N ARG A 40 -17.54 -12.32 9.40
CA ARG A 40 -16.27 -13.02 9.62
C ARG A 40 -16.41 -14.31 8.82
N LEU A 41 -15.72 -14.38 7.67
CA LEU A 41 -15.58 -15.61 6.92
C LEU A 41 -15.16 -16.65 7.95
N SER A 42 -15.92 -17.72 8.05
CA SER A 42 -15.56 -18.85 8.89
C SER A 42 -14.14 -19.24 8.51
N GLN A 43 -13.21 -19.15 9.47
CA GLN A 43 -11.84 -19.58 9.20
C GLN A 43 -11.91 -21.04 8.72
N PRO A 44 -11.29 -21.38 7.57
CA PRO A 44 -11.25 -22.77 7.14
C PRO A 44 -10.69 -23.59 8.28
N LYS A 45 -11.34 -24.71 8.61
CA LYS A 45 -10.80 -25.67 9.59
C LYS A 45 -9.56 -26.31 8.96
N LEU A 46 -8.42 -25.65 9.14
CA LEU A 46 -7.13 -26.22 8.78
C LEU A 46 -6.83 -27.35 9.76
N SER A 47 -6.69 -28.56 9.21
CA SER A 47 -6.23 -29.76 9.91
C SER A 47 -4.71 -29.78 10.12
N VAL A 48 -4.03 -28.69 9.76
CA VAL A 48 -2.60 -28.51 9.91
C VAL A 48 -2.36 -27.76 11.22
N LYS A 49 -1.37 -28.20 11.99
CA LYS A 49 -0.94 -27.54 13.23
C LYS A 49 -0.34 -26.18 12.87
N GLU A 50 -1.19 -25.16 12.72
CA GLU A 50 -0.77 -23.82 12.35
C GLU A 50 -0.28 -23.08 13.59
N ASP A 51 0.98 -22.66 13.55
CA ASP A 51 1.51 -21.74 14.54
C ASP A 51 0.68 -20.44 14.49
N VAL A 52 0.30 -19.94 15.67
CA VAL A 52 -0.48 -18.70 15.80
C VAL A 52 0.21 -17.60 14.98
N PRO A 53 -0.48 -16.98 13.98
CA PRO A 53 0.14 -15.97 13.14
C PRO A 53 0.74 -14.84 13.96
N ILE A 54 1.96 -14.43 13.59
CA ILE A 54 2.59 -13.26 14.20
C ILE A 54 1.71 -12.04 13.87
N LYS A 55 1.34 -11.26 14.89
CA LYS A 55 0.46 -10.10 14.71
C LYS A 55 1.20 -8.96 14.01
N TRP A 56 0.49 -8.22 13.17
CA TRP A 56 0.95 -6.93 12.65
C TRP A 56 1.22 -5.95 13.81
N PRO A 57 2.25 -5.09 13.74
CA PRO A 57 3.20 -4.88 12.64
C PRO A 57 4.40 -5.82 12.62
N LYS A 58 4.57 -6.68 13.64
CA LYS A 58 5.74 -7.57 13.73
C LYS A 58 5.82 -8.57 12.57
N SER A 59 4.67 -8.97 12.01
CA SER A 59 4.62 -9.85 10.85
C SER A 59 5.19 -9.27 9.55
N ARG A 60 5.43 -7.95 9.49
CA ARG A 60 6.17 -7.33 8.38
C ARG A 60 7.57 -7.88 8.27
N ASP A 61 8.25 -8.03 9.41
CA ASP A 61 9.69 -8.35 9.46
C ASP A 61 9.94 -9.84 9.71
N VAL A 62 8.94 -10.57 10.23
CA VAL A 62 9.09 -11.98 10.60
C VAL A 62 7.79 -12.75 10.55
N VAL A 63 7.83 -13.95 9.97
CA VAL A 63 6.70 -14.90 9.95
C VAL A 63 7.19 -16.31 10.26
N TRP A 64 6.26 -17.23 10.56
CA TRP A 64 6.56 -18.64 10.69
C TRP A 64 6.90 -19.25 9.33
N LYS A 65 7.95 -20.08 9.28
CA LYS A 65 8.37 -20.78 8.06
C LYS A 65 7.28 -21.69 7.51
N ALA A 66 6.47 -22.29 8.40
CA ALA A 66 5.30 -23.09 8.03
C ALA A 66 4.25 -22.31 7.22
N ASN A 67 4.24 -20.97 7.31
CA ASN A 67 3.26 -20.12 6.63
C ASN A 67 3.74 -19.64 5.25
N ILE A 68 4.94 -20.04 4.81
CA ILE A 68 5.50 -19.65 3.51
C ILE A 68 5.40 -20.85 2.54
N PRO A 69 4.57 -20.78 1.50
CA PRO A 69 4.35 -21.90 0.58
C PRO A 69 5.56 -22.22 -0.30
N HIS A 70 6.46 -21.25 -0.52
CA HIS A 70 7.59 -21.36 -1.45
C HIS A 70 8.92 -20.90 -0.83
N THR A 71 9.39 -21.61 0.20
CA THR A 71 10.65 -21.26 0.88
C THR A 71 11.89 -21.38 -0.02
N HIS A 72 11.81 -22.12 -1.13
CA HIS A 72 12.93 -22.23 -2.10
C HIS A 72 13.35 -20.87 -2.67
N LEU A 73 12.41 -19.90 -2.76
CA LEU A 73 12.72 -18.55 -3.26
C LEU A 73 13.73 -17.81 -2.38
N ALA A 74 13.86 -18.16 -1.09
CA ALA A 74 14.91 -17.61 -0.23
C ALA A 74 16.31 -18.03 -0.69
N LYS A 75 16.43 -19.24 -1.27
CA LYS A 75 17.70 -19.75 -1.77
C LYS A 75 18.00 -19.22 -3.17
N GLU A 76 17.00 -19.28 -4.05
CA GLU A 76 17.09 -18.84 -5.44
C GLU A 76 17.42 -17.35 -5.56
N LYS A 77 16.90 -16.53 -4.64
CA LYS A 77 17.07 -15.06 -4.62
C LYS A 77 17.76 -14.57 -3.35
N SER A 78 18.66 -15.38 -2.81
CA SER A 78 19.39 -15.10 -1.57
C SER A 78 20.25 -13.84 -1.67
N ASP A 79 20.74 -13.51 -2.86
CA ASP A 79 21.52 -12.32 -3.20
C ASP A 79 20.76 -11.01 -3.01
N GLN A 80 19.42 -11.05 -3.14
CA GLN A 80 18.56 -9.88 -2.99
C GLN A 80 18.26 -9.55 -1.53
N ASN A 81 18.59 -10.43 -0.58
CA ASN A 81 18.39 -10.24 0.86
C ASN A 81 16.94 -9.83 1.22
N TRP A 82 15.94 -10.20 0.44
CA TRP A 82 14.54 -9.86 0.72
C TRP A 82 13.90 -10.85 1.72
N MET A 83 14.43 -12.08 1.78
CA MET A 83 13.97 -13.16 2.65
C MET A 83 15.16 -13.97 3.19
N VAL A 84 15.20 -14.20 4.51
CA VAL A 84 16.28 -14.94 5.18
C VAL A 84 15.67 -16.02 6.08
N GLU A 85 16.11 -17.27 5.92
CA GLU A 85 15.73 -18.36 6.82
C GLU A 85 16.39 -18.20 8.21
N ALA A 86 15.59 -18.28 9.28
CA ALA A 86 16.03 -18.15 10.66
C ALA A 86 15.38 -19.22 11.56
N GLY A 87 15.76 -20.48 11.34
CA GLY A 87 15.19 -21.64 12.04
C GLY A 87 13.74 -21.89 11.62
N GLU A 88 12.81 -21.86 12.59
CA GLU A 88 11.37 -22.00 12.36
C GLU A 88 10.70 -20.71 11.83
N LYS A 89 11.48 -19.64 11.66
CA LYS A 89 10.99 -18.34 11.18
C LYS A 89 11.68 -17.93 9.90
N ILE A 90 10.99 -17.07 9.17
CA ILE A 90 11.51 -16.34 8.01
C ILE A 90 11.58 -14.87 8.38
N LYS A 91 12.71 -14.22 8.09
CA LYS A 91 12.92 -12.78 8.29
C LYS A 91 12.87 -12.04 6.95
N PHE A 92 12.28 -10.86 6.96
CA PHE A 92 12.23 -9.94 5.83
C PHE A 92 12.97 -8.65 6.20
N PRO A 93 14.26 -8.53 5.89
CA PRO A 93 15.05 -7.37 6.31
C PRO A 93 14.81 -6.14 5.41
N GLY A 94 13.77 -6.13 4.59
CA GLY A 94 13.42 -5.04 3.69
C GLY A 94 14.28 -4.97 2.43
N GLY A 95 14.97 -6.06 2.09
CA GLY A 95 15.79 -6.16 0.89
C GLY A 95 14.99 -6.26 -0.41
N GLY A 96 15.68 -6.58 -1.49
CA GLY A 96 15.16 -6.70 -2.85
C GLY A 96 16.22 -6.26 -3.85
N THR A 97 15.97 -6.48 -5.15
CA THR A 97 16.88 -6.10 -6.24
C THR A 97 17.38 -4.67 -6.16
N HIS A 98 16.53 -3.73 -5.73
CA HIS A 98 16.87 -2.30 -5.62
C HIS A 98 17.27 -1.87 -4.20
N PHE A 99 17.11 -2.73 -3.20
CA PHE A 99 17.25 -2.39 -1.78
C PHE A 99 18.24 -3.31 -1.06
N HIS A 100 19.43 -3.54 -1.64
CA HIS A 100 20.43 -4.46 -1.06
C HIS A 100 20.73 -4.23 0.43
N HIS A 101 20.62 -2.99 0.91
CA HIS A 101 20.89 -2.59 2.29
C HIS A 101 19.64 -2.34 3.15
N GLY A 102 18.44 -2.59 2.62
CA GLY A 102 17.15 -2.32 3.25
C GLY A 102 16.43 -1.10 2.65
N ALA A 103 15.11 -1.23 2.46
CA ALA A 103 14.25 -0.16 1.97
C ALA A 103 14.12 1.03 2.95
N ASP A 104 14.25 0.78 4.26
CA ASP A 104 14.29 1.80 5.31
C ASP A 104 15.38 2.85 5.07
N LYS A 105 16.59 2.40 4.73
CA LYS A 105 17.72 3.30 4.47
C LYS A 105 17.50 4.12 3.21
N TYR A 106 16.94 3.49 2.17
CA TYR A 106 16.60 4.20 0.94
C TYR A 106 15.54 5.29 1.17
N ILE A 107 14.46 4.97 1.90
CA ILE A 107 13.41 5.94 2.28
C ILE A 107 14.00 7.09 3.11
N SER A 108 14.83 6.77 4.11
CA SER A 108 15.49 7.77 4.96
C SER A 108 16.42 8.69 4.14
N ASN A 109 17.14 8.13 3.16
CA ASN A 109 18.01 8.90 2.28
C ASN A 109 17.22 9.85 1.36
N ILE A 110 16.07 9.44 0.83
CA ILE A 110 15.18 10.34 0.06
C ILE A 110 14.73 11.50 0.94
N ALA A 111 14.26 11.22 2.16
CA ALA A 111 13.82 12.26 3.08
C ALA A 111 14.96 13.24 3.41
N ASN A 112 16.19 12.75 3.58
CA ASN A 112 17.38 13.57 3.78
C ASN A 112 17.67 14.48 2.57
N ILE A 113 17.65 13.94 1.35
CA ILE A 113 17.88 14.71 0.11
C ILE A 113 16.83 15.83 -0.05
N LEU A 114 15.59 15.56 0.34
CA LEU A 114 14.50 16.53 0.32
C LEU A 114 14.50 17.50 1.51
N ASN A 115 15.49 17.39 2.41
CA ASN A 115 15.61 18.15 3.66
C ASN A 115 14.36 18.04 4.55
N PHE A 116 13.73 16.87 4.59
CA PHE A 116 12.63 16.61 5.51
C PHE A 116 13.15 16.39 6.92
N LYS A 117 12.39 16.87 7.89
CA LYS A 117 12.74 16.78 9.31
C LYS A 117 12.91 15.33 9.76
N ASP A 118 13.95 15.10 10.57
CA ASP A 118 14.29 13.80 11.18
C ASP A 118 14.46 12.64 10.16
N ASN A 119 14.73 12.95 8.88
CA ASN A 119 14.74 11.99 7.78
C ASN A 119 13.43 11.19 7.66
N ASN A 120 12.31 11.78 8.08
CA ASN A 120 11.00 11.15 7.99
C ASN A 120 10.29 11.57 6.69
N ILE A 121 10.03 10.58 5.84
CA ILE A 121 9.41 10.80 4.52
C ILE A 121 7.97 11.37 4.61
N ASN A 122 7.29 11.20 5.75
CA ASN A 122 5.93 11.73 5.96
C ASN A 122 5.86 13.26 5.88
N ASN A 123 6.99 13.94 6.16
CA ASN A 123 7.12 15.39 6.16
C ASN A 123 5.97 16.09 6.92
N GLU A 124 5.86 15.80 8.22
CA GLU A 124 4.82 16.38 9.10
C GLU A 124 3.37 16.14 8.59
N GLY A 125 3.16 15.07 7.82
CA GLY A 125 1.86 14.68 7.28
C GLY A 125 1.55 15.23 5.89
N MET A 126 2.47 15.96 5.26
CA MET A 126 2.31 16.48 3.90
C MET A 126 2.37 15.38 2.84
N LEU A 127 3.15 14.32 3.08
CA LEU A 127 3.25 13.16 2.19
C LEU A 127 2.52 11.98 2.83
N ARG A 128 1.47 11.49 2.14
CA ARG A 128 0.57 10.45 2.67
C ARG A 128 0.44 9.23 1.77
N ILE A 129 0.61 9.42 0.47
CA ILE A 129 0.43 8.40 -0.55
C ILE A 129 1.63 8.42 -1.50
N VAL A 130 2.16 7.24 -1.82
CA VAL A 130 3.22 7.05 -2.80
C VAL A 130 2.74 6.12 -3.90
N LEU A 131 3.04 6.44 -5.14
CA LEU A 131 2.89 5.53 -6.27
C LEU A 131 4.20 4.76 -6.46
N ASP A 132 4.16 3.45 -6.26
CA ASP A 132 5.31 2.55 -6.31
C ASP A 132 5.26 1.70 -7.58
N VAL A 133 5.96 2.14 -8.62
CA VAL A 133 5.99 1.48 -9.93
C VAL A 133 7.18 0.54 -10.02
N GLY A 134 6.94 -0.71 -10.43
CA GLY A 134 7.98 -1.74 -10.46
C GLY A 134 8.11 -2.51 -9.14
N CYS A 135 7.03 -2.56 -8.34
CA CYS A 135 7.02 -3.27 -7.08
C CYS A 135 7.25 -4.79 -7.30
N GLY A 136 8.36 -5.31 -6.78
CA GLY A 136 8.66 -6.75 -6.81
C GLY A 136 8.18 -7.46 -5.53
N VAL A 137 8.88 -7.20 -4.42
CA VAL A 137 8.67 -7.89 -3.12
C VAL A 137 7.98 -7.02 -2.07
N ALA A 138 7.39 -5.89 -2.47
CA ALA A 138 6.68 -4.93 -1.61
C ALA A 138 7.48 -4.28 -0.45
N SER A 139 8.81 -4.47 -0.36
CA SER A 139 9.65 -3.89 0.70
C SER A 139 9.51 -2.37 0.81
N PHE A 140 9.48 -1.63 -0.31
CA PHE A 140 9.36 -0.18 -0.29
C PHE A 140 8.04 0.26 0.36
N GLY A 141 6.91 -0.24 -0.15
CA GLY A 141 5.59 0.03 0.42
C GLY A 141 5.45 -0.42 1.88
N GLY A 142 5.96 -1.61 2.22
CA GLY A 142 5.91 -2.14 3.59
C GLY A 142 6.66 -1.28 4.62
N TYR A 143 7.79 -0.68 4.22
CA TYR A 143 8.59 0.16 5.10
C TYR A 143 8.07 1.61 5.20
N LEU A 144 7.38 2.12 4.17
CA LEU A 144 6.69 3.42 4.20
C LEU A 144 5.62 3.51 5.30
N LEU A 145 5.02 2.37 5.68
CA LEU A 145 4.05 2.31 6.78
C LEU A 145 4.64 2.76 8.12
N SER A 146 5.95 2.59 8.35
CA SER A 146 6.63 3.08 9.57
C SER A 146 6.59 4.61 9.67
N SER A 147 6.39 5.29 8.54
CA SER A 147 6.25 6.74 8.44
C SER A 147 4.80 7.16 8.22
N ASN A 148 3.80 6.31 8.45
CA ASN A 148 2.38 6.61 8.17
C ASN A 148 2.11 7.03 6.71
N VAL A 149 2.87 6.46 5.76
CA VAL A 149 2.70 6.65 4.33
C VAL A 149 2.22 5.34 3.72
N ILE A 150 1.18 5.41 2.88
CA ILE A 150 0.62 4.25 2.18
C ILE A 150 1.14 4.25 0.75
N ALA A 151 1.51 3.07 0.24
CA ALA A 151 1.87 2.91 -1.16
C ALA A 151 0.71 2.30 -1.97
N MET A 152 0.48 2.84 -3.16
CA MET A 152 -0.22 2.14 -4.23
C MET A 152 0.85 1.56 -5.16
N SER A 153 0.93 0.24 -5.23
CA SER A 153 2.00 -0.44 -5.96
C SER A 153 1.52 -1.02 -7.29
N LEU A 154 2.30 -0.81 -8.34
CA LEU A 154 2.13 -1.43 -9.65
C LEU A 154 3.30 -2.39 -9.89
N ALA A 155 2.99 -3.68 -9.93
CA ALA A 155 3.97 -4.74 -10.17
C ALA A 155 3.91 -5.20 -11.63
N PRO A 156 5.05 -5.44 -12.30
CA PRO A 156 5.06 -6.17 -13.56
C PRO A 156 4.60 -7.62 -13.31
N ASN A 157 4.04 -8.26 -14.33
CA ASN A 157 3.68 -9.66 -14.25
C ASN A 157 4.94 -10.51 -14.00
N ASP A 158 5.02 -11.19 -12.86
CA ASP A 158 6.20 -11.96 -12.48
C ASP A 158 6.11 -13.40 -13.00
N VAL A 159 7.12 -13.80 -13.76
CA VAL A 159 7.25 -15.16 -14.29
C VAL A 159 7.58 -16.21 -13.22
N HIS A 160 7.99 -15.79 -12.01
CA HIS A 160 8.39 -16.68 -10.91
C HIS A 160 7.26 -17.00 -9.92
N GLN A 161 6.01 -16.87 -10.35
CA GLN A 161 4.80 -16.82 -9.50
C GLN A 161 4.82 -15.58 -8.59
N ASN A 162 3.74 -14.79 -8.64
CA ASN A 162 3.66 -13.49 -7.96
C ASN A 162 4.27 -13.53 -6.55
N GLN A 163 5.26 -12.67 -6.32
CA GLN A 163 5.96 -12.52 -5.04
C GLN A 163 5.15 -11.71 -4.01
N ILE A 164 3.94 -11.29 -4.39
CA ILE A 164 2.98 -10.49 -3.63
C ILE A 164 1.68 -11.27 -3.48
#